data_AF-F0IZK8-F1
#
_entry.id   AF-F0IZK8-F1
#
_cell.length_a   1.000
_cell.length_b   1.000
_cell.length_c   1.000
_cell.angle_alpha   90.00
_cell.angle_beta   90.00
_cell.angle_gamma   90.00
#
_symmetry.space_group_name_H-M   'P 1'
#
loop_
_entity.id
_entity.type
_entity.pdbx_description
1 polymer ?
#
loop_
_entity_poly.entity_id
_entity_poly.type
_entity_poly.pdbx_seq_one_letter_code
_entity_poly.pdbx_strand_id
1 'polypeptide(L)'
;MNLAARFAAILHALCAAVAMRGANGAFVRETSRRGSAFTNPHALTVLLWSRLQRAVARFARLAAGAPPPRPRQRSNPARPARARSAPDLPRRRGWLLAPVPEATATASQLRAFLAEPETRALIAAEPRLGRILRPLCRTLGILLPAPQSCPRRTRAPGTPAAADPPTRPHRPARRGARPLRRPRAPPAPA
;
A
#
# COMPACT_ATOMS: atom_id res chain seq x y z
N MET A 1 0.89 -27.32 -16.54
CA MET A 1 -0.04 -26.17 -16.31
C MET A 1 0.79 -24.91 -16.09
N ASN A 2 0.55 -23.83 -16.84
CA ASN A 2 1.35 -22.59 -16.77
C ASN A 2 1.26 -21.94 -15.36
N LEU A 3 2.39 -21.52 -14.78
CA LEU A 3 2.45 -20.88 -13.45
C LEU A 3 1.49 -19.68 -13.32
N ALA A 4 1.33 -18.89 -14.39
CA ALA A 4 0.41 -17.77 -14.41
C ALA A 4 -1.06 -18.22 -14.29
N ALA A 5 -1.42 -19.35 -14.92
CA ALA A 5 -2.77 -19.92 -14.82
C ALA A 5 -3.04 -20.47 -13.41
N ARG A 6 -2.07 -21.13 -12.79
CA ARG A 6 -2.19 -21.59 -11.39
C ARG A 6 -2.35 -20.42 -10.42
N PHE A 7 -1.52 -19.38 -10.57
CA PHE A 7 -1.63 -18.18 -9.76
C PHE A 7 -2.98 -17.47 -9.94
N ALA A 8 -3.45 -17.35 -11.19
CA ALA A 8 -4.76 -16.78 -11.48
C ALA A 8 -5.87 -17.60 -10.80
N ALA A 9 -5.87 -18.92 -10.93
CA ALA A 9 -6.87 -19.80 -10.30
C ALA A 9 -6.94 -19.61 -8.78
N ILE A 10 -5.79 -19.55 -8.10
CA ILE A 10 -5.72 -19.29 -6.65
C ILE A 10 -6.36 -17.94 -6.32
N LEU A 11 -6.02 -16.86 -7.05
CA LEU A 11 -6.59 -15.54 -6.79
C LEU A 11 -8.06 -15.42 -7.20
N HIS A 12 -8.52 -16.15 -8.21
CA HIS A 12 -9.94 -16.21 -8.56
C HIS A 12 -10.77 -16.86 -7.45
N ALA A 13 -10.27 -17.94 -6.83
CA ALA A 13 -10.90 -18.54 -5.66
C ALA A 13 -10.98 -17.55 -4.49
N LEU A 14 -9.91 -16.79 -4.23
CA LEU A 14 -9.92 -15.74 -3.22
C LEU A 14 -10.93 -14.64 -3.52
N CYS A 15 -10.97 -14.18 -4.76
CA CYS A 15 -11.92 -13.18 -5.24
C CYS A 15 -13.37 -13.64 -5.00
N ALA A 16 -13.69 -14.90 -5.34
CA ALA A 16 -15.01 -15.47 -5.12
C ALA A 16 -15.36 -15.53 -3.62
N ALA A 17 -14.45 -16.00 -2.78
CA ALA A 17 -14.65 -16.03 -1.33
C ALA A 17 -14.90 -14.62 -0.75
N VAL A 18 -14.09 -13.63 -1.14
CA VAL A 18 -14.24 -12.23 -0.73
C VAL A 18 -15.59 -11.65 -1.18
N ALA A 19 -16.03 -11.96 -2.40
CA ALA A 19 -17.30 -11.48 -2.93
C ALA A 19 -18.49 -12.05 -2.16
N MET A 20 -18.54 -13.39 -1.98
CA MET A 20 -19.60 -14.06 -1.23
C MET A 20 -19.67 -13.54 0.21
N ARG A 21 -18.52 -13.45 0.88
CA ARG A 21 -18.45 -13.02 2.26
C ARG A 21 -18.72 -11.51 2.44
N GLY A 22 -18.33 -10.71 1.45
CA GLY A 22 -18.63 -9.29 1.37
C GLY A 22 -20.13 -9.01 1.21
N ALA A 23 -20.84 -9.82 0.42
CA ALA A 23 -22.30 -9.76 0.31
C ALA A 23 -23.01 -10.06 1.65
N ASN A 24 -22.42 -10.94 2.47
CA ASN A 24 -22.90 -11.27 3.81
C ASN A 24 -22.44 -10.28 4.90
N GLY A 25 -21.91 -9.11 4.55
CA GLY A 25 -21.57 -8.06 5.51
C GLY A 25 -20.34 -8.32 6.40
N ALA A 26 -19.47 -9.27 6.06
CA ALA A 26 -18.34 -9.63 6.93
C ALA A 26 -17.32 -8.52 7.17
N PHE A 27 -17.34 -7.46 6.36
CA PHE A 27 -16.47 -6.31 6.50
C PHE A 27 -17.02 -5.19 7.39
N VAL A 28 -18.26 -5.30 7.89
CA VAL A 28 -18.90 -4.26 8.73
C VAL A 28 -18.07 -3.97 9.99
N ARG A 29 -17.51 -5.00 10.62
CA ARG A 29 -16.62 -4.83 11.79
C ARG A 29 -15.32 -4.10 11.44
N GLU A 30 -14.83 -4.25 10.21
CA GLU A 30 -13.61 -3.59 9.75
C GLU A 30 -13.83 -2.11 9.42
N THR A 31 -15.00 -1.78 8.84
CA THR A 31 -15.38 -0.39 8.56
C THR A 31 -15.79 0.36 9.82
N SER A 32 -16.35 -0.33 10.81
CA SER A 32 -16.76 0.27 12.10
C SER A 32 -15.59 0.42 13.09
N ARG A 33 -14.39 -0.05 12.74
CA ARG A 33 -13.23 0.02 13.62
C ARG A 33 -12.74 1.46 13.75
N ARG A 34 -12.42 1.91 14.98
CA ARG A 34 -11.85 3.24 15.20
C ARG A 34 -10.58 3.42 14.35
N GLY A 35 -10.55 4.48 13.54
CA GLY A 35 -9.45 4.77 12.61
C GLY A 35 -9.50 4.01 11.28
N SER A 36 -10.63 3.36 10.95
CA SER A 36 -10.83 2.77 9.62
C SER A 36 -10.91 3.86 8.55
N ALA A 37 -10.25 3.63 7.41
CA ALA A 37 -10.33 4.52 6.25
C ALA A 37 -11.60 4.29 5.41
N PHE A 38 -12.46 3.34 5.81
CA PHE A 38 -13.61 2.90 5.04
C PHE A 38 -14.90 3.13 5.81
N THR A 39 -15.80 3.92 5.22
CA THR A 39 -17.16 4.13 5.74
C THR A 39 -18.16 3.08 5.24
N ASN A 40 -17.89 2.47 4.07
CA ASN A 40 -18.79 1.52 3.43
C ASN A 40 -18.11 0.15 3.22
N PRO A 41 -18.64 -0.97 3.76
CA PRO A 41 -18.07 -2.30 3.58
C PRO A 41 -18.07 -2.75 2.12
N HIS A 42 -19.05 -2.32 1.32
CA HIS A 42 -19.09 -2.62 -0.12
C HIS A 42 -17.92 -1.96 -0.87
N ALA A 43 -17.56 -0.73 -0.50
CA ALA A 43 -16.40 -0.05 -1.07
C ALA A 43 -15.09 -0.81 -0.77
N LEU A 44 -14.96 -1.37 0.44
CA LEU A 44 -13.81 -2.21 0.79
C LEU A 44 -13.75 -3.49 -0.07
N THR A 45 -14.89 -4.16 -0.27
CA THR A 45 -14.99 -5.35 -1.14
C THR A 45 -14.55 -5.03 -2.57
N VAL A 46 -15.08 -3.96 -3.18
CA VAL A 46 -14.75 -3.54 -4.55
C VAL A 46 -13.28 -3.17 -4.69
N LEU A 47 -12.71 -2.47 -3.71
CA LEU A 47 -11.28 -2.12 -3.71
C LEU A 47 -10.37 -3.33 -3.57
N LEU A 48 -10.74 -4.28 -2.71
CA LEU A 48 -10.01 -5.53 -2.55
C LEU A 48 -10.04 -6.35 -3.84
N TRP A 49 -11.24 -6.54 -4.42
CA TRP A 49 -11.43 -7.20 -5.71
C TRP A 49 -10.58 -6.56 -6.81
N SER A 50 -10.69 -5.24 -6.99
CA SER A 50 -9.93 -4.51 -8.00
C SER A 50 -8.42 -4.66 -7.81
N ARG A 51 -7.95 -4.67 -6.56
CA ARG A 51 -6.52 -4.86 -6.24
C ARG A 51 -6.05 -6.27 -6.58
N LEU A 52 -6.86 -7.29 -6.29
CA LEU A 52 -6.57 -8.69 -6.62
C LEU A 52 -6.50 -8.90 -8.13
N GLN A 53 -7.47 -8.39 -8.89
CA GLN A 53 -7.48 -8.46 -10.35
C GLN A 53 -6.27 -7.79 -10.99
N ARG A 54 -5.89 -6.60 -10.48
CA ARG A 54 -4.66 -5.93 -10.93
C ARG A 54 -3.41 -6.75 -10.61
N ALA A 55 -3.38 -7.49 -9.50
CA ALA A 55 -2.25 -8.34 -9.16
C ALA A 55 -2.14 -9.54 -10.11
N VAL A 56 -3.26 -10.20 -10.44
CA VAL A 56 -3.31 -11.26 -11.47
C VAL A 56 -2.79 -10.75 -12.80
N ALA A 57 -3.34 -9.63 -13.29
CA ALA A 57 -2.95 -9.06 -14.58
C ALA A 57 -1.47 -8.67 -14.62
N ARG A 58 -0.94 -8.08 -13.54
CA ARG A 58 0.49 -7.72 -13.46
C ARG A 58 1.40 -8.93 -13.35
N PHE A 59 0.98 -9.97 -12.62
CA PHE A 59 1.72 -11.22 -12.53
C PHE A 59 1.83 -11.87 -13.91
N ALA A 60 0.70 -12.06 -14.60
CA ALA A 60 0.67 -12.65 -15.94
C ALA A 60 1.56 -11.88 -16.93
N ARG A 61 1.49 -10.54 -16.92
CA ARG A 61 2.34 -9.70 -17.77
C ARG A 61 3.83 -9.89 -17.49
N LEU A 62 4.24 -9.93 -16.22
CA LEU A 62 5.65 -10.11 -15.87
C LEU A 62 6.14 -11.53 -16.12
N ALA A 63 5.30 -12.54 -15.85
CA ALA A 63 5.60 -13.93 -16.19
C ALA A 63 5.80 -14.13 -17.69
N ALA A 64 5.13 -13.33 -18.53
CA ALA A 64 5.33 -13.30 -19.98
C ALA A 64 6.54 -12.44 -20.43
N GLY A 65 7.36 -11.92 -19.51
CA GLY A 65 8.56 -11.14 -19.86
C GLY A 65 8.31 -9.69 -20.23
N ALA A 66 7.19 -9.08 -19.80
CA ALA A 66 6.89 -7.69 -20.14
C ALA A 66 7.99 -6.71 -19.67
N PRO A 67 8.43 -5.77 -20.53
CA PRO A 67 9.46 -4.80 -20.17
C PRO A 67 8.99 -3.83 -19.08
N PRO A 68 9.93 -3.18 -18.36
CA PRO A 68 9.59 -2.11 -17.43
C PRO A 68 8.68 -1.06 -18.06
N PRO A 69 7.72 -0.50 -17.30
CA PRO A 69 6.98 0.66 -17.77
C PRO A 69 7.96 1.79 -18.07
N ARG A 70 7.84 2.40 -19.25
CA ARG A 70 8.63 3.58 -19.62
C ARG A 70 8.40 4.69 -18.59
N PRO A 71 9.46 5.41 -18.18
CA PRO A 71 9.32 6.52 -17.24
C PRO A 71 8.35 7.54 -17.84
N ARG A 72 7.27 7.84 -17.11
CA ARG A 72 6.37 8.92 -17.50
C ARG A 72 7.14 10.22 -17.41
N GLN A 73 7.19 10.96 -18.52
CA GLN A 73 7.70 12.32 -18.57
C GLN A 73 6.97 13.13 -17.49
N ARG A 74 7.73 13.70 -16.55
CA ARG A 74 7.16 14.51 -15.47
C ARG A 74 6.38 15.65 -16.11
N SER A 75 5.05 15.62 -16.00
CA SER A 75 4.26 16.79 -16.38
C SER A 75 4.59 17.92 -15.40
N ASN A 76 4.72 19.12 -15.94
CA ASN A 76 5.11 20.35 -15.27
C ASN A 76 4.33 20.55 -13.95
N PRO A 77 4.96 20.87 -12.80
CA PRO A 77 4.32 20.90 -11.48
C PRO A 77 3.34 22.09 -11.24
N ALA A 78 2.82 22.73 -12.29
CA ALA A 78 2.06 23.98 -12.19
C ALA A 78 0.65 23.86 -11.59
N ARG A 79 0.19 22.66 -11.20
CA ARG A 79 -1.11 22.49 -10.55
C ARG A 79 -0.95 21.66 -9.28
N PRO A 80 -1.35 22.17 -8.10
CA PRO A 80 -1.47 21.33 -6.91
C PRO A 80 -2.56 20.30 -7.23
N ALA A 81 -2.11 19.09 -7.62
CA ALA A 81 -3.00 17.95 -7.71
C ALA A 81 -3.58 17.77 -6.32
N ARG A 82 -4.89 18.01 -6.15
CA ARG A 82 -5.60 17.63 -4.92
C ARG A 82 -5.28 16.15 -4.70
N ALA A 83 -4.42 15.87 -3.74
CA ALA A 83 -4.03 14.52 -3.40
C ALA A 83 -5.27 13.85 -2.80
N ARG A 84 -6.09 13.23 -3.67
CA ARG A 84 -7.07 12.25 -3.21
C ARG A 84 -6.26 11.08 -2.69
N SER A 85 -5.97 11.10 -1.39
CA SER A 85 -5.40 9.97 -0.67
C SER A 85 -6.35 8.80 -0.88
N ALA A 86 -5.96 7.86 -1.75
CA ALA A 86 -6.71 6.65 -1.97
C ALA A 86 -6.88 5.95 -0.61
N PRO A 87 -8.10 5.46 -0.28
CA PRO A 87 -8.31 4.79 0.99
C PRO A 87 -7.39 3.57 1.07
N ASP A 88 -6.59 3.52 2.14
CA ASP A 88 -5.58 2.49 2.32
C ASP A 88 -6.19 1.26 2.96
N LEU A 89 -5.83 0.07 2.46
CA LEU A 89 -6.33 -1.17 3.04
C LEU A 89 -5.80 -1.34 4.47
N PRO A 90 -6.48 -2.13 5.32
CA PRO A 90 -5.97 -2.44 6.66
C PRO A 90 -4.52 -2.94 6.59
N ARG A 91 -3.65 -2.32 7.39
CA ARG A 91 -2.20 -2.57 7.35
C ARG A 91 -1.75 -3.77 8.19
N ARG A 92 -2.63 -4.35 9.02
CA ARG A 92 -2.31 -5.50 9.87
C ARG A 92 -2.08 -6.75 9.00
N ARG A 93 -1.18 -7.64 9.43
CA ARG A 93 -0.95 -8.91 8.74
C ARG A 93 -2.14 -9.84 8.93
N GLY A 94 -2.48 -10.63 7.91
CA GLY A 94 -3.52 -11.66 7.99
C GLY A 94 -4.93 -11.10 8.23
N TRP A 95 -5.14 -9.80 7.99
CA TRP A 95 -6.37 -9.12 8.38
C TRP A 95 -7.63 -9.69 7.73
N LEU A 96 -7.45 -10.29 6.54
CA LEU A 96 -8.52 -10.86 5.73
C LEU A 96 -9.02 -12.22 6.24
N LEU A 97 -8.20 -12.94 7.01
CA LEU A 97 -8.53 -14.30 7.46
C LEU A 97 -9.65 -14.32 8.50
N ALA A 98 -9.77 -13.27 9.31
CA ALA A 98 -10.85 -13.16 10.30
C ALA A 98 -12.24 -12.93 9.67
N PRO A 99 -12.43 -11.96 8.75
CA PRO A 99 -13.72 -11.78 8.08
C PRO A 99 -14.00 -12.85 7.02
N VAL A 100 -12.98 -13.43 6.39
CA VAL A 100 -13.08 -14.41 5.30
C VAL A 100 -12.28 -15.67 5.66
N PRO A 101 -12.82 -16.58 6.47
CA PRO A 101 -12.10 -17.80 6.88
C PRO A 101 -11.74 -18.72 5.70
N GLU A 102 -12.53 -18.69 4.62
CA GLU A 102 -12.30 -19.45 3.39
C GLU A 102 -10.97 -19.04 2.71
N ALA A 103 -10.51 -17.80 2.95
CA ALA A 103 -9.21 -17.33 2.47
C ALA A 103 -8.03 -18.10 3.08
N THR A 104 -8.24 -18.88 4.15
CA THR A 104 -7.22 -19.77 4.74
C THR A 104 -6.80 -20.86 3.76
N ALA A 105 -7.75 -21.47 3.04
CA ALA A 105 -7.46 -22.48 2.03
C ALA A 105 -6.64 -21.89 0.88
N THR A 106 -7.05 -20.72 0.39
CA THR A 106 -6.28 -19.96 -0.60
C THR A 106 -4.89 -19.59 -0.08
N ALA A 107 -4.76 -19.19 1.18
CA ALA A 107 -3.47 -18.85 1.76
C ALA A 107 -2.52 -20.05 1.80
N SER A 108 -3.04 -21.25 2.09
CA SER A 108 -2.28 -22.50 2.03
C SER A 108 -1.86 -22.86 0.60
N GLN A 109 -2.78 -22.74 -0.37
CA GLN A 109 -2.45 -22.95 -1.79
C GLN A 109 -1.39 -21.97 -2.30
N LEU A 110 -1.50 -20.69 -1.91
CA LEU A 110 -0.51 -19.68 -2.27
C LEU A 110 0.84 -19.95 -1.61
N ARG A 111 0.87 -20.42 -0.36
CA ARG A 111 2.12 -20.86 0.30
C ARG A 111 2.78 -22.01 -0.45
N ALA A 112 2.01 -23.03 -0.84
CA ALA A 112 2.52 -24.15 -1.62
C ALA A 112 3.08 -23.67 -2.97
N PHE A 113 2.32 -22.85 -3.70
CA PHE A 113 2.76 -22.25 -4.97
C PHE A 113 4.08 -21.46 -4.83
N LEU A 114 4.24 -20.69 -3.75
CA LEU A 114 5.46 -19.90 -3.48
C LEU A 114 6.65 -20.75 -3.02
N ALA A 115 6.41 -21.95 -2.51
CA ALA A 115 7.46 -22.88 -2.09
C ALA A 115 8.07 -23.64 -3.27
N GLU A 116 7.34 -23.76 -4.38
CA GLU A 116 7.80 -24.47 -5.58
C GLU A 116 9.10 -23.85 -6.16
N PRO A 117 10.06 -24.69 -6.56
CA PRO A 117 11.36 -24.21 -7.04
C PRO A 117 11.23 -23.36 -8.30
N GLU A 118 10.31 -23.72 -9.22
CA GLU A 118 10.04 -22.95 -10.44
C GLU A 118 9.53 -21.54 -10.12
N THR A 119 8.58 -21.40 -9.19
CA THR A 119 8.06 -20.10 -8.74
C THR A 119 9.16 -19.29 -8.06
N ARG A 120 10.02 -19.91 -7.25
CA ARG A 120 11.16 -19.23 -6.61
C ARG A 120 12.18 -18.75 -7.63
N ALA A 121 12.51 -19.57 -8.63
CA ALA A 121 13.40 -19.20 -9.72
C ALA A 121 12.84 -18.02 -10.53
N LEU A 122 11.54 -18.05 -10.84
CA LEU A 122 10.84 -16.96 -11.52
C LEU A 122 10.88 -15.65 -10.72
N ILE A 123 10.65 -15.70 -9.40
CA ILE A 123 10.71 -14.52 -8.52
C ILE A 123 12.15 -13.99 -8.40
N ALA A 124 13.15 -14.87 -8.39
CA ALA A 124 14.56 -14.48 -8.37
C ALA A 124 14.97 -13.78 -9.68
N ALA A 125 14.52 -14.30 -10.82
CA ALA A 125 14.77 -13.71 -12.15
C ALA A 125 14.06 -12.36 -12.34
N GLU A 126 12.84 -12.20 -11.82
CA GLU A 126 12.07 -10.95 -11.89
C GLU A 126 11.61 -10.46 -10.50
N PRO A 127 12.45 -9.69 -9.77
CA PRO A 127 12.13 -9.18 -8.44
C PRO A 127 10.87 -8.31 -8.34
N ARG A 128 10.36 -7.77 -9.47
CA ARG A 128 9.08 -7.04 -9.49
C ARG A 128 7.90 -7.95 -9.15
N LEU A 129 7.98 -9.25 -9.47
CA LEU A 129 6.97 -10.22 -9.04
C LEU A 129 6.88 -10.26 -7.51
N GLY A 130 8.02 -10.32 -6.83
CA GLY A 130 8.07 -10.25 -5.37
C GLY A 130 7.41 -8.98 -4.81
N ARG A 131 7.56 -7.83 -5.48
CA ARG A 131 6.90 -6.57 -5.05
C ARG A 131 5.38 -6.62 -5.18
N ILE A 132 4.85 -7.29 -6.20
CA ILE A 132 3.41 -7.48 -6.39
C ILE A 132 2.84 -8.48 -5.37
N LEU A 133 3.60 -9.52 -5.05
CA LEU A 133 3.20 -10.57 -4.11
C LEU A 133 3.21 -10.10 -2.65
N ARG A 134 4.11 -9.18 -2.27
CA ARG A 134 4.21 -8.63 -0.90
C ARG A 134 2.89 -8.17 -0.28
N PRO A 135 2.11 -7.26 -0.91
CA PRO A 135 0.84 -6.81 -0.34
C PRO A 135 -0.15 -7.97 -0.16
N LEU A 136 -0.22 -8.90 -1.12
CA LEU A 136 -1.10 -10.08 -1.05
C LEU A 136 -0.71 -11.03 0.10
N CYS A 137 0.58 -11.31 0.24
CA CYS A 137 1.09 -12.13 1.32
C CYS A 137 0.81 -11.46 2.67
N ARG A 138 0.98 -10.14 2.78
CA ARG A 138 0.65 -9.40 3.99
C ARG A 138 -0.84 -9.50 4.34
N THR A 139 -1.74 -9.35 3.38
CA THR A 139 -3.19 -9.46 3.63
C THR A 139 -3.61 -10.85 4.10
N LEU A 140 -2.95 -11.90 3.59
CA LEU A 140 -3.20 -13.30 3.94
C LEU A 140 -2.34 -13.82 5.10
N GLY A 141 -1.47 -13.00 5.68
CA GLY A 141 -0.60 -13.41 6.79
C GLY A 141 0.53 -14.36 6.39
N ILE A 142 0.83 -14.45 5.09
CA ILE A 142 1.90 -15.28 4.55
C ILE A 142 3.23 -14.53 4.64
N LEU A 143 4.27 -15.21 5.10
CA LEU A 143 5.64 -14.73 4.99
C LEU A 143 6.14 -15.01 3.57
N LEU A 144 6.37 -13.97 2.80
CA LEU A 144 7.04 -14.13 1.51
C LEU A 144 8.50 -14.51 1.80
N PRO A 145 9.06 -15.54 1.14
CA PRO A 145 10.48 -15.85 1.23
C PRO A 145 11.24 -14.56 0.90
N ALA A 146 12.13 -14.13 1.80
CA ALA A 146 12.87 -12.90 1.61
C ALA A 146 13.58 -12.96 0.24
N PRO A 147 13.60 -11.85 -0.53
CA PRO A 147 14.44 -11.82 -1.72
C PRO A 147 15.87 -12.08 -1.24
N GLN A 148 16.42 -13.22 -1.65
CA GLN A 148 17.83 -13.50 -1.49
C GLN A 148 18.55 -12.37 -2.23
N SER A 149 19.26 -11.54 -1.47
CA SER A 149 20.20 -10.55 -1.99
C SER A 149 19.62 -9.51 -2.96
N CYS A 150 18.75 -8.62 -2.48
CA CYS A 150 18.99 -7.22 -2.86
C CYS A 150 20.12 -6.75 -1.95
N PRO A 151 21.36 -6.49 -2.44
CA PRO A 151 22.34 -5.81 -1.62
C PRO A 151 21.65 -4.56 -1.08
N ARG A 152 21.62 -4.44 0.26
CA ARG A 152 21.22 -3.18 0.90
C ARG A 152 22.03 -2.13 0.19
N ARG A 153 21.36 -1.25 -0.55
CA ARG A 153 21.99 -0.10 -1.18
C ARG A 153 22.71 0.60 -0.04
N THR A 154 24.03 0.45 0.03
CA THR A 154 24.86 1.08 1.04
C THR A 154 24.45 2.54 0.97
N ARG A 155 23.87 3.07 2.05
CA ARG A 155 23.66 4.51 2.15
C ARG A 155 25.04 5.08 1.87
N ALA A 156 25.17 5.88 0.80
CA ALA A 156 26.38 6.66 0.61
C ALA A 156 26.68 7.32 1.96
N PRO A 157 27.91 7.19 2.50
CA PRO A 157 28.31 7.91 3.69
C PRO A 157 27.87 9.34 3.50
N GLY A 158 27.03 9.83 4.41
CA GLY A 158 26.59 11.22 4.37
C GLY A 158 27.84 12.08 4.25
N THR A 159 27.83 12.98 3.26
CA THR A 159 28.79 14.08 3.17
C THR A 159 29.03 14.61 4.58
N PRO A 160 30.29 14.76 5.04
CA PRO A 160 30.54 15.29 6.38
C PRO A 160 29.79 16.61 6.51
N ALA A 161 29.06 16.74 7.62
CA ALA A 161 28.36 17.96 7.97
C ALA A 161 29.34 19.12 7.78
N ALA A 162 29.01 20.02 6.85
CA ALA A 162 29.67 21.30 6.76
C ALA A 162 29.64 21.90 8.17
N ALA A 163 30.83 22.24 8.65
CA ALA A 163 31.08 22.79 9.96
C ALA A 163 30.02 23.82 10.36
N ASP A 164 29.62 23.75 11.63
CA ASP A 164 28.84 24.80 12.28
C ASP A 164 29.41 26.18 11.91
N PRO A 165 28.60 27.11 11.37
CA PRO A 165 29.03 28.49 11.27
C PRO A 165 29.20 29.05 12.70
N PRO A 166 30.25 29.85 12.95
CA PRO A 166 30.53 30.37 14.28
C PRO A 166 29.37 31.23 14.80
N THR A 167 29.02 30.95 16.04
CA THR A 167 28.37 31.81 17.06
C THR A 167 27.73 33.10 16.53
N ARG A 168 26.41 33.07 16.33
CA ARG A 168 25.62 34.30 16.25
C ARG A 168 25.74 35.08 17.57
N PRO A 169 26.05 36.38 17.56
CA PRO A 169 26.01 37.19 18.77
C PRO A 169 24.56 37.27 19.29
N HIS A 170 24.43 37.15 20.62
CA HIS A 170 23.19 37.28 21.37
C HIS A 170 22.42 38.55 20.97
N ARG A 171 21.24 38.35 20.36
CA ARG A 171 20.25 39.42 20.22
C ARG A 171 19.47 39.52 21.53
N PRO A 172 19.43 40.68 22.22
CA PRO A 172 18.71 40.79 23.48
C PRO A 172 17.20 40.60 23.29
N ALA A 173 16.60 39.92 24.27
CA ALA A 173 15.18 39.60 24.32
C ALA A 173 14.32 40.86 24.27
N ARG A 174 13.59 41.06 23.15
CA ARG A 174 12.48 42.01 23.12
C ARG A 174 11.27 41.37 23.81
N ARG A 175 11.10 41.73 25.08
CA ARG A 175 9.84 41.68 25.82
C ARG A 175 8.74 42.40 25.01
N GLY A 176 7.56 41.77 24.96
CA GLY A 176 6.27 42.46 24.85
C GLY A 176 5.85 42.94 23.46
N ALA A 177 5.04 42.15 22.76
CA ALA A 177 4.02 42.69 21.87
C ALA A 177 2.77 41.79 21.94
N ARG A 178 1.83 42.23 22.79
CA ARG A 178 0.47 41.72 22.94
C ARG A 178 -0.25 41.84 21.59
N PRO A 179 -0.99 40.83 21.09
CA PRO A 179 -1.73 40.97 19.84
C PRO A 179 -2.84 42.01 20.02
N LEU A 180 -2.80 43.08 19.24
CA LEU A 180 -3.88 44.07 19.16
C LEU A 180 -5.13 43.37 18.62
N ARG A 181 -6.17 43.30 19.45
CA ARG A 181 -7.52 42.91 19.05
C ARG A 181 -8.01 43.89 17.97
N ARG A 182 -8.46 43.36 16.83
CA ARG A 182 -9.22 44.12 15.82
C ARG A 182 -10.46 44.74 16.46
N PRO A 183 -10.81 46.01 16.18
CA PRO A 183 -12.11 46.55 16.52
C PRO A 183 -13.20 45.83 15.72
N ARG A 184 -14.26 45.42 16.42
CA ARG A 184 -15.53 44.96 15.82
C ARG A 184 -16.22 46.18 15.19
N ALA A 185 -16.65 46.05 13.94
CA ALA A 185 -17.53 47.04 13.31
C ALA A 185 -18.90 47.05 14.03
N PRO A 186 -19.52 48.23 14.24
CA PRO A 186 -20.85 48.33 14.84
C PRO A 186 -21.93 47.83 13.87
N PRO A 187 -23.06 47.30 14.40
CA PRO A 187 -24.23 46.96 13.58
C PRO A 187 -24.92 48.23 13.07
N ALA A 188 -25.37 48.20 11.83
CA ALA A 188 -26.20 49.26 11.26
C ALA A 188 -27.59 49.28 11.94
N PRO A 189 -28.17 50.45 12.25
CA PRO A 189 -29.55 50.55 12.70
C PRO A 189 -30.55 50.32 11.57
N ALA A 190 -31.77 49.96 12.00
CA ALA A 190 -32.94 49.46 11.28
C ALA A 190 -33.31 50.13 9.95
#